data_AF-A0A644WQD5-F1
#
_entry.id   AF-A0A644WQD5-F1
#
_cell.length_a   1.000
_cell.length_b   1.000
_cell.length_c   1.000
_cell.angle_alpha   90.00
_cell.angle_beta   90.00
_cell.angle_gamma   90.00
#
_symmetry.space_group_name_H-M   'P 1'
#
loop_
_entity.id
_entity.type
_entity.pdbx_description
1 polymer ?
#
loop_
_entity_poly.entity_id
_entity_poly.type
_entity_poly.pdbx_seq_one_letter_code
_entity_poly.pdbx_strand_id
1 'polypeptide(L)' 'MVLNNIIITQCNSLYQLSTPQGIPIAQIYMPPDGAFMADAMTLKYLTKALGMRWGVPADGKKNGMGV' A
#
# COMPACT_ATOMS: atom_id res chain seq x y z
N MET A 1 -3.18 -8.92 0.09
CA MET A 1 -3.40 -8.35 -1.27
C MET A 1 -2.18 -7.52 -1.66
N VAL A 2 -1.99 -7.17 -2.94
CA VAL A 2 -0.92 -6.25 -3.37
C VAL A 2 -1.55 -5.05 -4.05
N LEU A 3 -1.16 -3.83 -3.65
CA LEU A 3 -1.61 -2.58 -4.26
C LEU A 3 -0.40 -1.68 -4.51
N ASN A 4 -0.27 -1.17 -5.74
CA ASN A 4 0.83 -0.29 -6.13
C ASN A 4 2.22 -0.85 -5.77
N ASN A 5 2.44 -2.15 -5.99
CA ASN A 5 3.66 -2.87 -5.62
C ASN A 5 4.00 -2.87 -4.12
N ILE A 6 3.03 -2.51 -3.26
CA ILE A 6 3.11 -2.68 -1.81
C ILE A 6 2.29 -3.91 -1.41
N ILE A 7 2.92 -4.79 -0.64
CA ILE A 7 2.28 -5.97 -0.06
C ILE A 7 1.44 -5.50 1.14
N ILE A 8 0.17 -5.88 1.15
CA ILE A 8 -0.76 -5.60 2.25
C ILE A 8 -1.19 -6.93 2.86
N THR A 9 -0.88 -7.09 4.15
CA THR A 9 -1.33 -8.21 4.98
C THR A 9 -2.36 -7.69 5.97
N GLN A 10 -3.57 -8.25 5.93
CA GLN A 10 -4.62 -7.92 6.89
C GLN A 10 -4.60 -8.94 8.03
N CYS A 11 -4.63 -8.44 9.27
CA CYS A 11 -4.82 -9.22 10.48
C CYS A 11 -5.93 -8.54 11.31
N ASN A 12 -7.15 -9.09 11.24
CA ASN A 12 -8.35 -8.47 11.82
C ASN A 12 -8.52 -7.01 11.34
N SER A 13 -8.49 -6.07 12.27
CA SER A 13 -8.62 -4.61 12.07
C SER A 13 -7.30 -3.93 11.67
N LEU A 14 -6.22 -4.68 11.46
CA LEU A 14 -4.90 -4.13 11.16
C LEU A 14 -4.46 -4.49 9.73
N TYR A 15 -4.11 -3.47 8.97
CA TYR A 15 -3.44 -3.62 7.68
C TYR A 15 -1.96 -3.30 7.84
N GLN A 16 -1.11 -4.32 7.67
CA GLN A 16 0.33 -4.16 7.60
C GLN A 16 0.76 -4.00 6.13
N LEU A 17 1.51 -2.94 5.85
CA LEU A 17 2.07 -2.62 4.55
C LEU A 17 3.56 -2.93 4.56
N SER A 18 4.02 -3.65 3.54
CA SER A 18 5.42 -4.02 3.35
C SER A 18 5.86 -3.77 1.90
N THR A 19 7.14 -3.47 1.72
CA THR A 19 7.78 -3.47 0.39
C THR A 19 7.76 -4.87 -0.24
N PRO A 20 8.00 -5.01 -1.56
CA PRO A 20 8.19 -6.31 -2.22
C PRO A 20 9.27 -7.18 -1.58
N GLN A 21 10.28 -6.55 -0.97
CA GLN A 21 11.37 -7.19 -0.25
C GLN A 21 10.98 -7.64 1.16
N GLY A 22 9.72 -7.44 1.56
CA GLY A 22 9.20 -7.82 2.88
C GLY A 22 9.47 -6.82 4.00
N ILE A 23 10.13 -5.69 3.72
CA ILE A 23 10.42 -4.65 4.73
C ILE A 23 9.09 -4.00 5.15
N PRO A 24 8.71 -4.01 6.45
CA PRO A 24 7.52 -3.32 6.93
C PRO A 24 7.68 -1.81 6.83
N ILE A 25 6.67 -1.11 6.32
CA ILE A 25 6.72 0.35 6.10
C ILE A 25 5.61 1.12 6.82
N ALA A 26 4.44 0.49 7.04
CA ALA A 26 3.34 1.11 7.76
C ALA A 26 2.39 0.06 8.34
N GLN A 27 1.67 0.46 9.37
CA GLN A 27 0.58 -0.29 9.98
C GLN A 27 -0.61 0.66 10.13
N ILE A 28 -1.77 0.23 9.64
CA ILE A 28 -2.98 1.05 9.60
C ILE A 28 -4.08 0.28 10.32
N TYR A 29 -4.70 0.91 11.31
CA TYR A 29 -5.84 0.35 12.01
C TYR A 29 -7.14 0.86 11.38
N MET A 30 -8.00 -0.06 10.98
CA MET A 30 -9.32 0.19 10.40
C MET A 30 -10.31 -0.75 11.10
N PRO A 31 -11.28 -0.24 11.87
CA PRO A 31 -12.23 -1.07 12.59
C PRO A 31 -13.17 -1.83 11.63
N PRO A 32 -13.72 -2.98 12.04
CA PRO A 32 -14.68 -3.74 11.25
C PRO A 32 -16.07 -3.09 11.34
N ASP A 33 -16.24 -1.98 10.65
CA ASP A 33 -17.50 -1.22 10.56
C ASP A 33 -18.31 -1.56 9.28
N GLY A 34 -17.84 -2.53 8.49
CA GLY A 34 -18.43 -2.92 7.22
C GLY A 34 -18.03 -2.04 6.03
N ALA A 35 -17.15 -1.05 6.22
CA ALA A 35 -16.72 -0.11 5.18
C ALA A 35 -15.54 -0.62 4.31
N PHE A 36 -15.51 -1.91 3.98
CA PHE A 36 -14.39 -2.54 3.25
C PHE A 36 -14.00 -1.82 1.95
N MET A 37 -14.98 -1.29 1.19
CA MET A 37 -14.70 -0.54 -0.04
C MET A 37 -13.99 0.79 0.25
N ALA A 38 -14.33 1.46 1.34
CA ALA A 38 -13.69 2.70 1.77
C ALA A 38 -12.24 2.44 2.22
N ASP A 39 -12.02 1.34 2.95
CA ASP A 39 -10.69 0.88 3.34
C ASP A 39 -9.82 0.58 2.12
N ALA A 40 -10.35 -0.18 1.17
CA ALA A 40 -9.65 -0.52 -0.07
C ALA A 40 -9.27 0.74 -0.89
N MET A 41 -10.16 1.72 -0.98
CA MET A 41 -9.87 3.00 -1.64
C MET A 41 -8.78 3.79 -0.91
N THR A 42 -8.85 3.84 0.41
CA THR A 42 -7.85 4.52 1.25
C THR A 42 -6.48 3.87 1.11
N LEU A 43 -6.41 2.55 1.19
CA LEU A 43 -5.20 1.75 0.98
C LEU A 43 -4.60 1.98 -0.42
N LYS A 44 -5.42 2.16 -1.46
CA LYS A 44 -4.94 2.46 -2.81
C LYS A 44 -4.18 3.80 -2.88
N TYR A 45 -4.65 4.85 -2.22
CA TYR A 45 -3.94 6.13 -2.20
C TYR A 45 -2.69 6.08 -1.31
N LEU A 46 -2.79 5.43 -0.14
CA LEU A 46 -1.68 5.30 0.79
C LEU A 46 -0.51 4.51 0.18
N THR A 47 -0.79 3.36 -0.42
CA THR A 47 0.24 2.54 -1.06
C THR A 47 0.93 3.26 -2.21
N LYS A 48 0.21 4.11 -2.96
CA LYS A 48 0.83 4.95 -4.00
C LYS A 48 1.81 5.97 -3.41
N ALA A 49 1.41 6.69 -2.36
CA ALA A 49 2.27 7.68 -1.69
C ALA A 49 3.49 7.02 -1.04
N LEU A 50 3.28 5.91 -0.33
CA LEU A 50 4.34 5.14 0.31
C LEU A 50 5.30 4.54 -0.72
N GLY A 51 4.77 3.99 -1.82
CA GLY A 51 5.57 3.47 -2.92
C GLY A 51 6.52 4.52 -3.50
N MET A 52 6.06 5.74 -3.73
CA MET A 52 6.93 6.85 -4.20
C MET A 52 8.03 7.19 -3.19
N ARG A 53 7.71 7.25 -1.89
CA ARG A 53 8.70 7.52 -0.83
C ARG A 53 9.75 6.42 -0.71
N TRP A 54 9.35 5.17 -0.89
CA TRP A 54 10.20 3.98 -0.69
C TRP A 54 10.83 3.45 -1.99
N GLY A 55 10.70 4.17 -3.11
CA GLY A 55 11.28 3.76 -4.39
C GLY A 55 10.62 2.52 -5.01
N VAL A 56 9.37 2.24 -4.64
CA VAL A 56 8.55 1.13 -5.15
C VAL A 56 7.36 1.73 -5.93
N PRO A 57 7.57 2.20 -7.17
CA PRO A 57 6.49 2.78 -7.97
C PRO A 57 5.45 1.71 -8.35
N ALA A 58 4.20 2.14 -8.45
CA ALA A 58 3.12 1.29 -8.94
C ALA A 58 3.38 0.82 -10.38
N ASP A 59 3.10 -0.45 -10.67
CA ASP A 59 3.16 -0.99 -12.02
C ASP A 59 2.21 -0.21 -12.94
N GLY A 60 2.79 0.46 -13.94
CA GLY A 60 2.12 1.40 -14.82
C GLY A 60 2.83 2.75 -14.95
N LYS A 61 3.74 3.10 -14.04
CA LYS A 61 4.71 4.17 -14.24
C LYS A 61 6.12 3.58 -14.40
N LYS A 62 6.48 3.23 -15.64
CA LYS A 62 7.85 3.51 -16.10
C LYS A 62 8.00 5.03 -16.06
N ASN A 63 8.30 5.59 -14.88
CA ASN A 63 8.73 6.98 -14.82
C ASN A 63 10.07 7.01 -15.56
N GLY A 64 10.04 7.52 -16.79
CA GLY A 64 11.22 8.05 -17.42
C GLY A 64 11.79 9.13 -16.51
N MET A 65 12.78 8.75 -15.71
CA MET A 65 13.73 9.66 -15.09
C MET A 65 15.08 9.34 -15.73
N GLY A 66 15.16 9.69 -17.02
CA GLY A 66 16.39 10.18 -17.60
C GLY A 66 16.37 11.69 -17.46
N VAL A 67 17.00 12.20 -16.41
CA VAL A 67 17.82 13.42 -16.40
C VAL A 67 18.87 13.25 -15.32
#